data_AF-A0A522MU71-F1
#
_entry.id   AF-A0A522MU71-F1
#
_cell.length_a   1.000
_cell.length_b   1.000
_cell.length_c   1.000
_cell.angle_alpha   90.00
_cell.angle_beta   90.00
_cell.angle_gamma   90.00
#
_symmetry.space_group_name_H-M   'P 1'
#
loop_
_entity.id
_entity.type
_entity.pdbx_description
1 polymer ?
#
loop_
_entity_poly.entity_id
_entity_poly.type
_entity_poly.pdbx_seq_one_letter_code
_entity_poly.pdbx_strand_id
1 'polypeptide(L)' 'MNAASETVAPSFAARESFIELTARERARRLLDAGTFRELLGPFDRLTSPWLPLQGIVCQADDGAIIARGSIDG' A
#
# COMPACT_ATOMS: atom_id res chain seq x y z
N MET A 1 8.06 39.67 -27.41
CA MET A 1 8.01 39.12 -26.05
C MET A 1 7.09 37.91 -26.10
N ASN A 2 7.64 36.72 -26.37
CA ASN A 2 6.84 35.51 -26.50
C ASN A 2 6.66 34.90 -25.12
N ALA A 3 5.44 34.96 -24.59
CA ALA A 3 5.06 34.24 -23.39
C ALA A 3 5.21 32.74 -23.67
N ALA A 4 6.07 32.08 -22.90
CA ALA A 4 6.19 30.63 -22.92
C ALA A 4 4.85 30.04 -22.44
N SER A 5 4.19 29.29 -23.32
CA SER A 5 3.04 28.46 -23.00
C SER A 5 3.45 27.41 -21.98
N GLU A 6 3.00 27.53 -20.73
CA GLU A 6 3.14 26.46 -19.73
C GLU A 6 2.36 25.22 -20.18
N THR A 7 3.09 24.16 -20.54
CA THR A 7 2.49 22.86 -20.83
C THR A 7 2.04 22.22 -19.51
N VAL A 8 0.79 22.46 -19.11
CA VAL A 8 0.18 21.76 -17.98
C VAL A 8 -0.03 20.30 -18.39
N ALA A 9 0.63 19.38 -17.69
CA ALA A 9 0.42 17.95 -17.90
C ALA A 9 -1.06 17.60 -17.72
N PRO A 10 -1.63 16.70 -18.53
CA PRO A 10 -3.05 16.38 -18.46
C PRO A 10 -3.40 15.79 -17.08
N SER A 11 -4.58 16.11 -16.56
CA SER A 11 -4.99 15.78 -15.18
C SER A 11 -4.94 14.29 -14.84
N PHE A 12 -5.06 13.39 -15.83
CA PHE A 12 -4.90 11.95 -15.61
C PHE A 12 -3.46 11.56 -15.25
N ALA A 13 -2.45 12.29 -15.74
CA ALA A 13 -1.04 12.02 -15.45
C ALA A 13 -0.66 12.35 -14.00
N ALA A 14 -1.46 13.19 -13.33
CA ALA A 14 -1.28 13.57 -11.92
C ALA A 14 -2.19 12.79 -10.96
N ARG A 15 -3.02 11.85 -11.46
CA ARG A 15 -3.96 11.10 -10.63
C ARG A 15 -3.25 9.93 -9.94
N GLU A 16 -3.33 9.87 -8.62
CA GLU A 16 -2.95 8.69 -7.84
C GLU A 16 -4.18 7.77 -7.72
N SER A 17 -4.19 6.64 -8.43
CA SER A 17 -5.33 5.71 -8.43
C SER A 17 -5.28 4.81 -7.21
N PHE A 18 -6.34 4.79 -6.39
CA PHE A 18 -6.41 3.92 -5.21
C PHE A 18 -6.22 2.43 -5.53
N ILE A 19 -6.70 1.97 -6.69
CA ILE A 19 -6.55 0.57 -7.11
C ILE A 19 -5.13 0.22 -7.56
N GLU A 20 -4.29 1.20 -7.87
CA GLU A 20 -2.89 0.99 -8.24
C GLU A 20 -1.98 0.89 -7.00
N LEU A 21 -2.49 1.28 -5.82
CA LEU A 21 -1.79 1.14 -4.56
C LEU A 21 -1.74 -0.33 -4.12
N THR A 22 -0.62 -0.71 -3.49
CA THR A 22 -0.48 -1.98 -2.77
C THR A 22 -1.43 -2.05 -1.58
N ALA A 23 -1.70 -3.26 -1.06
CA ALA A 23 -2.53 -3.41 0.14
C ALA A 23 -2.02 -2.59 1.34
N ARG A 24 -0.70 -2.47 1.49
CA ARG A 24 -0.07 -1.73 2.60
C ARG A 24 -0.21 -0.22 2.43
N GLU A 25 -0.05 0.28 1.21
CA GLU A 25 -0.28 1.70 0.90
C GLU A 25 -1.75 2.07 1.08
N ARG A 26 -2.68 1.22 0.63
CA ARG A 26 -4.12 1.42 0.87
C ARG A 26 -4.44 1.54 2.35
N ALA A 27 -3.93 0.62 3.18
CA ALA A 27 -4.14 0.67 4.62
C ALA A 27 -3.56 1.94 5.27
N ARG A 28 -2.38 2.39 4.82
CA ARG A 28 -1.76 3.66 5.28
C ARG A 28 -2.52 4.91 4.84
N ARG A 29 -3.13 4.89 3.65
CA ARG A 29 -3.90 6.01 3.09
C ARG A 29 -5.32 6.10 3.66
N LEU A 30 -5.88 4.97 4.12
CA LEU A 30 -7.22 4.90 4.68
C LEU A 30 -7.27 5.36 6.14
N LEU A 31 -6.23 5.03 6.92
CA LEU A 31 -6.13 5.41 8.33
C LEU A 31 -5.59 6.83 8.48
N ASP A 32 -5.98 7.50 9.56
CA ASP A 32 -5.53 8.84 9.90
C ASP A 32 -4.00 8.91 9.97
N ALA A 33 -3.43 9.99 9.46
CA ALA A 33 -1.98 10.18 9.37
C ALA A 33 -1.31 10.02 10.75
N GLY A 34 -0.26 9.20 10.80
CA GLY A 34 0.48 8.92 12.04
C GLY A 34 -0.15 7.88 12.97
N THR A 35 -1.35 7.37 12.66
CA THR A 35 -2.03 6.37 13.50
C THR A 35 -1.80 4.93 13.05
N PHE A 36 -1.36 4.74 11.81
CA PHE A 36 -1.06 3.43 11.24
C PHE A 36 -0.02 2.67 12.08
N ARG A 37 -0.41 1.50 12.57
CA ARG A 37 0.48 0.49 13.16
C ARG A 37 0.16 -0.87 12.56
N GLU A 38 1.13 -1.43 11.85
CA GLU A 38 1.04 -2.79 11.30
C GLU A 38 1.17 -3.83 12.41
N LEU A 39 0.35 -4.89 12.32
CA LEU A 39 0.37 -6.06 13.19
C LEU A 39 0.71 -7.27 12.33
N LEU A 40 1.57 -8.16 12.82
CA LEU A 40 2.00 -9.34 12.07
C LEU A 40 2.59 -8.96 10.71
N GLY A 41 3.53 -8.01 10.75
CA GLY A 41 4.19 -7.51 9.55
C GLY A 41 5.17 -8.53 8.96
N PRO A 42 5.80 -8.22 7.82
CA PRO A 42 6.66 -9.15 7.09
C PRO A 42 7.90 -9.61 7.88
N PHE A 43 8.28 -8.85 8.92
CA PHE A 43 9.40 -9.21 9.79
C PHE A 43 9.03 -10.19 10.90
N ASP A 44 7.74 -10.39 11.17
CA ASP A 44 7.25 -11.40 12.11
C ASP A 44 7.31 -12.81 11.50
N ARG A 45 7.47 -12.92 10.17
CA ARG A 45 7.62 -14.17 9.40
C ARG A 45 6.50 -15.19 9.66
N LEU A 46 5.28 -14.70 9.86
CA LEU A 46 4.09 -15.53 9.89
C LEU A 46 3.59 -15.74 8.46
N THR A 47 3.93 -16.90 7.89
CA THR A 47 3.63 -17.26 6.50
C THR A 47 2.85 -18.57 6.44
N SER A 48 2.16 -18.84 5.32
CA SER A 48 1.46 -20.11 5.12
C SER A 48 2.41 -21.31 5.31
N PRO A 49 2.04 -22.29 6.17
CA PRO A 49 2.82 -23.52 6.34
C PRO A 49 2.62 -24.49 5.17
N TRP A 50 1.65 -24.23 4.29
CA TRP A 50 1.21 -25.16 3.25
C TRP A 50 1.85 -24.89 1.87
N LEU A 51 2.25 -23.65 1.60
CA LEU A 51 2.86 -23.28 0.31
C LEU A 51 4.24 -23.93 0.09
N PRO A 52 5.15 -23.99 1.08
CA PRO A 52 6.44 -24.64 0.89
C PRO A 52 6.33 -26.14 0.59
N LEU A 53 5.31 -26.82 1.13
CA LEU A 53 5.04 -28.23 0.87
C LEU A 53 4.71 -28.51 -0.61
N GLN A 54 4.28 -27.48 -1.34
CA GLN A 54 3.96 -27.53 -2.76
C GLN A 54 5.09 -26.95 -3.63
N GLY A 55 6.23 -26.60 -3.04
CA GLY A 55 7.33 -25.93 -3.73
C GLY A 55 7.03 -24.47 -4.11
N ILE A 56 6.06 -23.83 -3.44
CA ILE A 56 5.67 -22.44 -3.69
C ILE A 56 6.36 -21.51 -2.67
N VAL A 57 6.98 -20.44 -3.17
CA VAL A 57 7.61 -19.41 -2.34
C VAL A 57 6.54 -18.59 -1.63
N CYS A 58 6.67 -18.44 -0.32
CA CYS A 58 5.75 -17.64 0.49
C CYS A 58 6.03 -16.14 0.38
N GLN A 59 4.97 -15.34 0.44
CA GLN A 59 5.09 -13.93 0.82
C GLN A 59 5.29 -13.83 2.34
N ALA A 60 6.08 -12.87 2.81
CA ALA A 60 6.53 -12.78 4.20
C ALA A 60 5.42 -12.44 5.23
N ASP A 61 4.29 -11.92 4.77
CA ASP A 61 3.09 -11.54 5.53
C ASP A 61 1.84 -12.31 5.02
N ASP A 62 2.06 -13.44 4.35
CA ASP A 62 1.02 -14.32 3.77
C ASP A 62 0.02 -13.63 2.82
N GLY A 63 0.39 -12.48 2.25
CA GLY A 63 -0.48 -11.75 1.32
C GLY A 63 -1.55 -10.89 2.00
N ALA A 64 -1.51 -10.74 3.33
CA ALA A 64 -2.48 -9.96 4.10
C ALA A 64 -1.81 -8.81 4.86
N ILE A 65 -2.51 -7.68 4.95
CA ILE A 65 -2.09 -6.52 5.75
C ILE A 65 -3.08 -6.36 6.90
N ILE A 66 -2.58 -6.47 8.12
CA ILE A 66 -3.34 -6.24 9.33
C ILE A 66 -2.79 -4.97 9.97
N ALA A 67 -3.62 -3.96 10.12
CA ALA A 67 -3.20 -2.69 10.71
C ALA A 67 -4.27 -2.14 11.66
N ARG A 68 -3.80 -1.39 12.65
CA ARG A 68 -4.63 -0.58 13.55
C ARG A 68 -4.32 0.90 13.33
N GLY A 69 -5.30 1.74 13.58
CA GLY A 69 -5.23 3.20 13.50
C GLY A 69 -6.63 3.80 13.67
N SER A 70 -6.74 5.10 13.44
CA SER A 70 -7.98 5.85 13.55
C SER A 70 -8.58 6.16 12.17
N ILE A 71 -9.88 6.42 12.16
CA ILE A 71 -10.61 7.02 11.04
C ILE A 71 -11.51 8.08 11.66
N ASP A 72 -11.28 9.34 11.30
CA ASP A 72 -11.96 10.49 11.91
C ASP A 72 -11.69 10.62 13.43
N GLY A 73 -10.50 10.22 13.90
CA GLY A 73 -10.03 10.37 15.29
C GLY A 73 -10.20 9.15 16.18
#